data_AF-A0A8T5PGS4-F1
#
_entry.id   AF-A0A8T5PGS4-F1
#
_cell.length_a   1.000
_cell.length_b   1.000
_cell.length_c   1.000
_cell.angle_alpha   90.00
_cell.angle_beta   90.00
_cell.angle_gamma   90.00
#
_symmetry.space_group_name_H-M   'P 1'
#
loop_
_entity.id
_entity.type
_entity.pdbx_description
1 polymer ?
#
loop_
_entity_poly.entity_id
_entity_poly.type
_entity_poly.pdbx_seq_one_letter_code
_entity_poly.pdbx_strand_id
1 'polypeptide(L)'
;MSKTISWLAIYVALLLTFVSLVLIIEKIIFRNCDGYFAVISLENNKVSTEIGQGKLIKGFIINKGFEDELKINVKGPEWVIVKPNRIRLYSNQTEELFVYISPNLKGNFTAKIQAESFCQKHEETLFIQSK
;
A
#
# COMPACT_ATOMS: atom_id res chain seq x y z
N MET A 1 47.04 31.86 -30.87
CA MET A 1 46.62 31.18 -29.63
C MET A 1 45.15 31.52 -29.35
N SER A 2 44.19 30.71 -29.81
CA SER A 2 42.75 30.90 -29.53
C SER A 2 41.92 29.67 -29.95
N LYS A 3 42.22 28.48 -29.40
CA LYS A 3 41.43 27.26 -29.69
C LYS A 3 41.15 26.38 -28.46
N THR A 4 41.85 26.62 -27.34
CA THR A 4 41.70 25.85 -26.10
C THR A 4 40.50 26.32 -25.25
N ILE A 5 40.10 27.59 -25.37
CA ILE A 5 39.02 28.19 -24.57
C ILE A 5 37.63 27.66 -25.01
N SER A 6 37.47 27.23 -26.27
CA SER A 6 36.18 26.78 -26.81
C SER A 6 35.69 25.44 -26.24
N TRP A 7 36.59 24.50 -25.98
CA TRP A 7 36.22 23.16 -25.49
C TRP A 7 35.86 23.16 -24.01
N LEU A 8 36.54 24.01 -23.24
CA LEU A 8 36.30 24.18 -21.81
C LEU A 8 34.91 24.79 -21.56
N ALA A 9 34.50 25.77 -22.37
CA ALA A 9 33.17 26.37 -22.30
C ALA A 9 32.04 25.37 -22.62
N ILE A 10 32.23 24.50 -23.62
CA ILE A 10 31.25 23.46 -23.98
C ILE A 10 31.12 22.43 -22.85
N TYR A 11 32.23 22.00 -22.26
CA TYR A 11 32.21 21.04 -21.17
C TYR A 11 31.49 21.59 -19.95
N VAL A 12 31.74 22.86 -19.59
CA VAL A 12 31.03 23.53 -18.48
C VAL A 12 29.53 23.66 -18.77
N ALA A 13 29.12 24.00 -19.99
CA ALA A 13 27.72 24.07 -20.37
C ALA A 13 27.00 22.71 -20.31
N LEU A 14 27.66 21.64 -20.75
CA LEU A 14 27.15 20.26 -20.64
C LEU A 14 27.04 19.82 -19.17
N LEU A 15 28.02 20.18 -18.34
CA LEU A 15 28.01 19.83 -16.92
C LEU A 15 26.89 20.56 -16.18
N LEU A 16 26.67 21.85 -16.47
CA LEU A 16 25.58 22.64 -15.91
C LEU A 16 24.20 22.12 -16.33
N THR A 17 24.02 21.74 -17.60
CA THR A 17 22.76 21.16 -18.08
C THR A 17 22.50 19.79 -17.46
N PHE A 18 23.53 18.96 -17.30
CA PHE A 18 23.41 17.67 -16.60
C PHE A 18 23.02 17.85 -15.13
N VAL A 19 23.68 18.76 -14.41
CA VAL A 19 23.34 19.09 -13.00
C VAL A 19 21.90 19.61 -12.89
N SER A 20 21.48 20.51 -13.78
CA SER A 20 20.11 21.00 -13.80
C SER A 20 19.10 19.87 -14.07
N LEU A 21 19.41 18.93 -14.98
CA LEU A 21 18.56 17.79 -15.27
C LEU A 21 18.43 16.87 -14.05
N VAL A 22 19.53 16.59 -13.35
CA VAL A 22 19.54 15.77 -12.12
C VAL A 22 18.67 16.40 -11.03
N LEU A 23 18.78 17.72 -10.82
CA LEU A 23 17.97 18.42 -9.82
C LEU A 23 16.46 18.43 -10.17
N ILE A 24 16.12 18.49 -11.46
CA ILE A 24 14.72 18.37 -11.91
C ILE A 24 14.20 16.95 -11.69
N ILE A 25 15.03 15.93 -11.96
CA ILE A 25 14.66 14.52 -11.76
C ILE A 25 14.37 14.24 -10.28
N GLU A 26 15.18 14.73 -9.34
CA GLU A 26 14.94 14.56 -7.91
C GLU A 26 13.59 15.16 -7.48
N LYS A 27 13.22 16.33 -8.03
CA LYS A 27 11.95 16.99 -7.72
C LYS A 27 10.72 16.28 -8.30
N ILE A 28 10.87 15.55 -9.40
CA ILE A 28 9.78 14.78 -10.03
C ILE A 28 9.54 13.46 -9.28
N ILE A 29 10.59 12.87 -8.68
CA ILE A 29 10.49 11.56 -8.01
C ILE A 29 9.84 11.66 -6.62
N PHE A 30 9.98 12.80 -5.93
CA PHE A 30 9.43 12.96 -4.57
C PHE A 30 8.02 13.55 -4.59
N ARG A 31 7.00 12.70 -4.68
CA ARG A 31 5.61 13.12 -4.38
C ARG A 31 5.51 13.47 -2.90
N ASN A 32 4.93 14.63 -2.59
CA ASN A 32 4.61 14.96 -1.20
C ASN A 32 3.47 14.05 -0.71
N CYS A 33 3.77 13.18 0.24
CA CYS A 33 2.83 12.25 0.84
C CYS A 33 2.30 12.72 2.21
N ASP A 34 2.68 13.93 2.63
CA ASP A 34 2.14 14.55 3.83
C ASP A 34 0.62 14.76 3.63
N GLY A 35 -0.18 14.11 4.48
CA GLY A 35 -1.64 14.20 4.45
C GLY A 35 -2.37 13.02 3.82
N TYR A 36 -1.68 11.97 3.33
CA TYR A 36 -2.32 10.69 2.99
C TYR A 36 -2.39 9.81 4.23
N PHE A 37 -3.59 9.40 4.63
CA PHE A 37 -3.76 8.62 5.84
C PHE A 37 -5.07 7.79 5.81
N ALA A 38 -4.93 6.47 5.75
CA ALA A 38 -6.02 5.51 5.76
C ALA A 38 -5.76 4.43 6.81
N VAL A 39 -6.82 4.02 7.51
CA VAL A 39 -6.75 3.05 8.61
C VAL A 39 -7.71 1.91 8.31
N ILE A 40 -7.21 0.68 8.40
CA ILE A 40 -8.04 -0.53 8.36
C ILE A 40 -8.42 -0.92 9.79
N SER A 41 -9.63 -1.40 9.99
CA SER A 41 -10.07 -2.02 11.24
C SER A 41 -10.98 -3.21 10.94
N LEU A 42 -10.70 -4.35 11.57
CA LEU A 42 -11.57 -5.53 11.48
C LEU A 42 -12.55 -5.53 12.65
N GLU A 43 -13.79 -5.97 12.43
CA GLU A 43 -14.75 -6.18 13.53
C GLU A 43 -14.22 -7.20 14.54
N ASN A 44 -13.52 -8.23 14.03
CA ASN A 44 -12.88 -9.25 14.84
C ASN A 44 -11.49 -9.55 14.29
N ASN A 45 -10.47 -9.40 15.13
CA ASN A 45 -9.10 -9.79 14.79
C ASN A 45 -8.75 -11.23 15.21
N LYS A 46 -9.69 -11.96 15.82
CA LYS A 46 -9.54 -13.37 16.20
C LYS A 46 -10.74 -14.17 15.73
N VAL A 47 -10.49 -15.28 15.03
CA VAL A 47 -11.55 -16.16 14.52
C VAL A 47 -11.21 -17.62 14.75
N SER A 48 -12.19 -18.37 15.25
CA SER A 48 -12.21 -19.84 15.22
C SER A 48 -13.16 -20.31 14.12
N THR A 49 -12.74 -21.31 13.34
CA THR A 49 -13.57 -22.00 12.32
C THR A 49 -13.09 -23.44 12.14
N GLU A 50 -13.92 -24.30 11.57
CA GLU A 50 -13.55 -25.69 11.26
C GLU A 50 -12.96 -25.81 9.85
N ILE A 51 -12.15 -26.85 9.61
CA ILE A 51 -11.69 -27.18 8.26
C ILE A 51 -12.89 -27.34 7.32
N GLY A 52 -12.80 -26.72 6.14
CA GLY A 52 -13.84 -26.81 5.10
C GLY A 52 -15.06 -25.93 5.36
N GLN A 53 -15.14 -25.25 6.51
CA GLN A 53 -16.16 -24.24 6.76
C GLN A 53 -15.67 -22.84 6.42
N GLY A 54 -16.43 -22.17 5.56
CA GLY A 54 -16.22 -20.78 5.22
C GLY A 54 -16.69 -19.86 6.36
N LYS A 55 -15.89 -18.84 6.67
CA LYS A 55 -16.25 -17.77 7.61
C LYS A 55 -16.00 -16.42 6.97
N LEU A 56 -16.92 -15.49 7.21
CA LEU A 56 -16.85 -14.10 6.77
C LEU A 56 -16.63 -13.20 7.98
N ILE A 57 -15.66 -12.30 7.90
CA ILE A 57 -15.47 -11.20 8.85
C ILE A 57 -15.64 -9.91 8.07
N LYS A 58 -16.32 -8.93 8.65
CA LYS A 58 -16.33 -7.57 8.11
C LYS A 58 -15.23 -6.73 8.75
N GLY A 59 -14.76 -5.77 7.99
CA GLY A 59 -13.91 -4.68 8.45
C GLY A 59 -14.28 -3.41 7.73
N PHE A 60 -13.57 -2.35 8.05
CA PHE A 60 -13.78 -1.04 7.49
C PHE A 60 -12.43 -0.43 7.20
N ILE A 61 -12.40 0.41 6.17
CA ILE A 61 -11.27 1.27 5.89
C ILE A 61 -11.76 2.71 5.87
N ILE A 62 -11.09 3.57 6.64
CA ILE A 62 -11.41 5.00 6.71
C ILE A 62 -10.24 5.81 6.20
N ASN A 63 -10.50 6.71 5.26
CA ASN A 63 -9.52 7.70 4.83
C ASN A 63 -9.70 8.99 5.65
N LYS A 64 -8.70 9.35 6.43
CA LYS A 64 -8.66 10.58 7.23
C LYS A 64 -7.76 11.66 6.60
N GLY A 65 -7.24 11.39 5.41
CA GLY A 65 -6.36 12.26 4.66
C GLY A 65 -6.95 12.74 3.34
N PHE A 66 -6.08 12.98 2.36
CA PHE A 66 -6.46 13.26 0.98
C PHE A 66 -6.97 12.02 0.27
N GLU A 67 -7.72 12.25 -0.81
CA GLU A 67 -8.25 11.19 -1.67
C GLU A 67 -7.12 10.25 -2.14
N ASP A 68 -7.37 8.94 -2.05
CA ASP A 68 -6.38 7.92 -2.40
C ASP A 68 -7.03 6.67 -3.01
N GLU A 69 -6.26 5.94 -3.80
CA GLU A 69 -6.62 4.59 -4.29
C GLU A 69 -5.73 3.55 -3.61
N LEU A 70 -6.36 2.70 -2.81
CA LEU A 70 -5.69 1.69 -2.00
C LEU A 70 -5.88 0.32 -2.62
N LYS A 71 -4.78 -0.40 -2.82
CA LYS A 71 -4.78 -1.83 -3.12
C LYS A 71 -4.83 -2.62 -1.83
N ILE A 72 -5.82 -3.50 -1.70
CA ILE A 72 -5.99 -4.36 -0.53
C ILE A 72 -5.49 -5.76 -0.86
N ASN A 73 -4.51 -6.24 -0.10
CA ASN A 73 -3.90 -7.56 -0.26
C ASN A 73 -3.86 -8.31 1.07
N VAL A 74 -3.70 -9.63 1.00
CA VAL A 74 -3.51 -10.48 2.19
C VAL A 74 -2.09 -11.05 2.14
N LYS A 75 -1.36 -10.95 3.25
CA LYS A 75 -0.15 -11.76 3.50
C LYS A 75 -0.47 -12.82 4.53
N GLY A 76 -0.50 -14.07 4.13
CA GLY A 76 -0.90 -15.18 4.98
C GLY A 76 -1.30 -16.38 4.15
N PRO A 77 -2.12 -17.29 4.72
CA PRO A 77 -2.61 -18.46 4.01
C PRO A 77 -3.42 -18.08 2.77
N GLU A 78 -3.26 -18.86 1.69
CA GLU A 78 -3.92 -18.63 0.40
C GLU A 78 -5.46 -18.69 0.47
N TRP A 79 -5.99 -19.39 1.47
CA TRP A 79 -7.42 -19.52 1.72
C TRP A 79 -8.04 -18.35 2.50
N VAL A 80 -7.27 -17.27 2.72
CA VAL A 80 -7.78 -16.00 3.23
C VAL A 80 -7.83 -14.99 2.10
N ILE A 81 -9.04 -14.53 1.78
CA ILE A 81 -9.29 -13.60 0.67
C ILE A 81 -9.97 -12.35 1.21
N VAL A 82 -9.57 -11.18 0.71
CA VAL A 82 -10.21 -9.91 1.05
C VAL A 82 -10.90 -9.31 -0.17
N LYS A 83 -12.08 -8.71 0.05
CA LYS A 83 -12.84 -7.96 -0.96
C LYS A 83 -13.36 -6.64 -0.40
N PRO A 84 -13.42 -5.57 -1.21
CA PRO A 84 -12.76 -5.46 -2.52
C PRO A 84 -11.22 -5.43 -2.39
N ASN A 85 -10.51 -5.69 -3.49
CA ASN A 85 -9.04 -5.70 -3.56
C ASN A 85 -8.45 -4.34 -4.02
N ARG A 86 -9.31 -3.40 -4.39
CA ARG A 86 -9.00 -2.00 -4.67
C ARG A 86 -10.16 -1.14 -4.21
N ILE A 87 -9.85 -0.02 -3.57
CA ILE A 87 -10.85 0.96 -3.13
C ILE A 87 -10.29 2.35 -3.41
N ARG A 88 -11.12 3.20 -4.00
CA ARG A 88 -10.88 4.64 -4.06
C ARG A 88 -11.66 5.29 -2.91
N LEU A 89 -10.96 6.00 -2.04
CA LEU A 89 -11.54 6.67 -0.88
C LEU A 89 -11.33 8.17 -0.99
N TYR A 90 -12.43 8.92 -0.99
CA TYR A 90 -12.41 10.37 -0.77
C TYR A 90 -12.07 10.69 0.69
N SER A 91 -11.75 11.96 0.94
CA SER A 91 -11.45 12.43 2.29
C SER A 91 -12.63 12.17 3.24
N ASN A 92 -12.35 11.62 4.43
CA ASN A 92 -13.32 11.22 5.45
C ASN A 92 -14.32 10.13 5.01
N GLN A 93 -14.11 9.48 3.86
CA GLN A 93 -14.92 8.35 3.44
C GLN A 93 -14.53 7.08 4.20
N THR A 94 -15.55 6.28 4.51
CA THR A 94 -15.39 4.94 5.07
C THR A 94 -16.02 3.94 4.11
N GLU A 95 -15.33 2.83 3.86
CA GLU A 95 -15.83 1.72 3.03
C GLU A 95 -15.71 0.39 3.76
N GLU A 96 -16.59 -0.54 3.42
CA GLU A 96 -16.58 -1.88 3.99
C GLU A 96 -15.55 -2.79 3.31
N LEU A 97 -14.94 -3.67 4.11
CA LEU A 97 -14.05 -4.73 3.69
C LEU A 97 -14.61 -6.08 4.18
N PHE A 98 -14.44 -7.11 3.38
CA PHE A 98 -14.93 -8.46 3.65
C PHE A 98 -13.75 -9.42 3.59
N VAL A 99 -13.48 -10.12 4.68
CA VAL A 99 -12.43 -11.14 4.78
C VAL A 99 -13.08 -12.51 4.81
N TYR A 100 -12.88 -13.27 3.73
CA TYR A 100 -13.34 -14.65 3.56
C TYR A 100 -12.23 -15.60 4.00
N ILE A 101 -12.59 -16.57 4.82
CA ILE A 101 -11.68 -17.51 5.45
C ILE A 101 -12.21 -18.92 5.21
N SER A 102 -11.43 -19.80 4.60
CA SER A 102 -11.85 -21.19 4.36
C SER A 102 -10.67 -22.16 4.57
N PRO A 103 -10.28 -22.46 5.81
CA PRO A 103 -9.08 -23.23 6.06
C PRO A 103 -9.20 -24.66 5.54
N ASN A 104 -8.11 -25.12 4.94
CA ASN A 104 -7.91 -26.49 4.48
C ASN A 104 -7.01 -27.31 5.42
N LEU A 105 -6.46 -26.68 6.47
CA LEU A 105 -5.54 -27.27 7.43
C LEU A 105 -5.93 -26.89 8.87
N LYS A 106 -5.69 -27.80 9.81
CA LYS A 106 -5.85 -27.57 11.26
C LYS A 106 -4.64 -26.79 11.78
N GLY A 107 -4.87 -25.93 12.76
CA GLY A 107 -3.80 -25.20 13.44
C GLY A 107 -4.09 -23.72 13.65
N ASN A 108 -3.05 -23.00 14.08
CA ASN A 108 -3.11 -21.56 14.28
C ASN A 108 -2.40 -20.86 13.13
N PHE A 109 -3.09 -19.91 12.52
CA PHE A 109 -2.60 -19.14 11.37
C PHE A 109 -2.75 -17.65 11.63
N THR A 110 -1.98 -16.87 10.88
CA THR A 110 -2.05 -15.42 10.91
C THR A 110 -2.15 -14.91 9.48
N ALA A 111 -3.08 -13.99 9.24
CA ALA A 111 -3.21 -13.25 8.00
C ALA A 111 -3.07 -11.76 8.28
N LYS A 112 -2.29 -11.05 7.46
CA LYS A 112 -2.17 -9.59 7.51
C LYS A 112 -2.94 -9.00 6.34
N ILE A 113 -4.00 -8.25 6.64
CA ILE A 113 -4.74 -7.48 5.65
C ILE A 113 -4.00 -6.16 5.45
N GLN A 114 -3.55 -5.89 4.23
CA GLN A 114 -2.71 -4.74 3.91
C GLN A 114 -3.45 -3.81 2.96
N ALA A 115 -3.59 -2.53 3.33
CA ALA A 115 -3.97 -1.47 2.40
C ALA A 115 -2.71 -0.70 2.02
N GLU A 116 -2.44 -0.60 0.73
CA GLU A 116 -1.23 0.01 0.19
C GLU A 116 -1.58 0.93 -0.98
N SER A 117 -1.06 2.15 -0.93
CA SER A 117 -0.99 3.06 -2.08
C SER A 117 0.47 3.47 -2.28
N PHE A 118 0.71 4.42 -3.19
CA PHE A 118 2.03 5.00 -3.37
C PHE A 118 2.52 5.72 -2.10
N CYS A 119 1.63 6.37 -1.37
CA CYS A 119 2.00 7.26 -0.25
C CYS A 119 1.91 6.62 1.12
N GLN A 120 1.25 5.47 1.25
CA GLN A 120 0.99 4.89 2.55
C GLN A 120 0.80 3.38 2.48
N LYS A 121 1.03 2.76 3.63
CA LYS A 121 0.79 1.35 3.85
C LYS A 121 0.33 1.12 5.28
N HIS A 122 -0.84 0.53 5.42
CA HIS A 122 -1.42 0.14 6.70
C HIS A 122 -1.69 -1.36 6.70
N GLU A 123 -1.46 -2.03 7.82
CA GLU A 123 -1.69 -3.46 7.97
C GLU A 123 -2.52 -3.75 9.23
N GLU A 124 -3.46 -4.69 9.14
CA GLU A 124 -4.23 -5.20 10.28
C GLU A 124 -4.04 -6.72 10.36
N THR A 125 -3.82 -7.24 11.58
CA THR A 125 -3.51 -8.66 11.78
C THR A 125 -4.73 -9.44 12.24
N LEU A 126 -5.03 -10.51 11.52
CA LEU A 126 -6.08 -11.48 11.83
C LEU A 126 -5.46 -12.80 12.30
N PHE A 127 -5.85 -13.23 13.50
CA PHE A 127 -5.49 -14.53 14.08
C PHE A 127 -6.60 -15.54 13.83
N ILE A 128 -6.24 -16.71 13.32
CA ILE A 128 -7.17 -17.74 12.88
C ILE A 128 -6.84 -19.06 13.58
N GLN A 129 -7.80 -19.61 14.30
CA GLN A 129 -7.74 -20.95 14.87
C GLN A 129 -8.61 -21.89 14.04
N SER A 130 -7.98 -22.78 13.30
CA SER A 130 -8.63 -23.83 12.51
C SER A 130 -8.68 -25.13 13.33
N LYS A 131 -9.88 -25.62 13.60
CA LYS A 131 -10.13 -26.81 14.42
C LYS A 131 -10.58 -28.02 13.61
#